data_AF-B1T3G6-F1
#
_entry.id   AF-B1T3G6-F1
#
_cell.length_a   1.000
_cell.length_b   1.000
_cell.length_c   1.000
_cell.angle_alpha   90.00
_cell.angle_beta   90.00
_cell.angle_gamma   90.00
#
_symmetry.space_group_name_H-M   'P 1'
#
loop_
_entity.id
_entity.type
_entity.pdbx_description
1 polymer ?
#
loop_
_entity_poly.entity_id
_entity_poly.type
_entity_poly.pdbx_seq_one_letter_code
_entity_poly.pdbx_strand_id
1 'polypeptide(L)'
;MLLDSPVGIAASTQQSVHLAADQLINLVSGQTTTVASGQSLIVAALNLISLFAQNGGMKAIAGKGDIDIQAHAGVIDLAAQLALHIRSVTDVIEVASGKEVRILCGGAIIQINQDGSINIHSPGKIDFKAASYSFAGPARVDITNPAFKDSPIQKLSLNTFASPSATGAIPTGMPYKLYADGALVKQGVFDKSGQLPIDHHVATQKYTLELANGDRHDIPVPGEYRDAANGALANRGIQFHEGQPDTGTAAADRAVHRQVYGDLLNPSSEA
;
A
#
# COMPACT_ATOMS: atom_id res chain seq x y z
N MET A 1 -11.18 -51.97 3.01
CA MET A 1 -12.18 -52.43 2.02
C MET A 1 -11.63 -52.14 0.64
N LEU A 2 -11.79 -53.03 -0.33
CA LEU A 2 -11.40 -52.83 -1.73
C LEU A 2 -12.66 -52.97 -2.58
N LEU A 3 -12.91 -52.03 -3.48
CA LEU A 3 -13.95 -52.13 -4.50
C LEU A 3 -13.26 -52.18 -5.86
N ASP A 4 -13.51 -53.24 -6.63
CA ASP A 4 -12.92 -53.46 -7.95
C ASP A 4 -13.98 -54.00 -8.92
N SER A 5 -13.90 -53.58 -10.18
CA SER A 5 -14.80 -54.03 -11.25
C SER A 5 -14.14 -53.79 -12.62
N PRO A 6 -14.14 -54.78 -13.53
CA PRO A 6 -13.50 -54.66 -14.84
C PRO A 6 -14.22 -53.69 -15.79
N VAL A 7 -15.49 -53.37 -15.51
CA VAL A 7 -16.33 -52.54 -16.39
C VAL A 7 -16.74 -51.20 -15.76
N GLY A 8 -16.68 -51.07 -14.43
CA GLY A 8 -16.95 -49.80 -13.76
C GLY A 8 -17.58 -49.92 -12.36
N ILE A 9 -17.53 -48.82 -11.63
CA ILE A 9 -18.10 -48.63 -10.29
C ILE A 9 -18.87 -47.30 -10.30
N ALA A 10 -20.07 -47.28 -9.75
CA ALA A 10 -20.86 -46.06 -9.58
C ALA A 10 -21.34 -45.95 -8.11
N ALA A 11 -21.16 -44.77 -7.52
CA ALA A 11 -21.67 -44.43 -6.20
C ALA A 11 -22.60 -43.21 -6.34
N SER A 12 -23.87 -43.35 -5.97
CA SER A 12 -24.89 -42.31 -6.13
C SER A 12 -25.85 -42.30 -4.93
N THR A 13 -26.36 -41.12 -4.62
CA THR A 13 -27.32 -40.86 -3.54
C THR A 13 -28.11 -39.60 -3.87
N GLN A 14 -29.33 -39.50 -3.35
CA GLN A 14 -30.16 -38.29 -3.48
C GLN A 14 -29.72 -37.18 -2.51
N GLN A 15 -28.99 -37.53 -1.46
CA GLN A 15 -28.53 -36.61 -0.43
C GLN A 15 -27.05 -36.26 -0.64
N SER A 16 -26.15 -36.79 0.20
CA SER A 16 -24.74 -36.39 0.19
C SER A 16 -23.78 -37.58 0.13
N VAL A 17 -22.62 -37.34 -0.50
CA VAL A 17 -21.44 -38.20 -0.47
C VAL A 17 -20.34 -37.47 0.28
N HIS A 18 -19.72 -38.12 1.26
CA HIS A 18 -18.56 -37.60 1.99
C HIS A 18 -17.36 -38.53 1.78
N LEU A 19 -16.25 -37.99 1.29
CA LEU A 19 -14.97 -38.69 1.16
C LEU A 19 -13.96 -37.98 2.06
N ALA A 20 -13.47 -38.68 3.06
CA ALA A 20 -12.50 -38.16 4.02
C ALA A 20 -11.39 -39.19 4.23
N ALA A 21 -10.16 -38.71 4.33
CA ALA A 21 -9.00 -39.51 4.70
C ALA A 21 -8.04 -38.64 5.52
N ASP A 22 -7.47 -39.18 6.59
CA ASP A 22 -6.53 -38.45 7.46
C ASP A 22 -5.19 -38.17 6.78
N GLN A 23 -4.82 -39.00 5.79
CA GLN A 23 -3.53 -38.90 5.11
C GLN A 23 -3.65 -38.40 3.67
N LEU A 24 -4.37 -39.13 2.81
CA LEU A 24 -4.38 -38.85 1.38
C LEU A 24 -5.64 -39.38 0.71
N ILE A 25 -6.18 -38.57 -0.21
CA ILE A 25 -7.13 -39.01 -1.23
C ILE A 25 -6.41 -38.84 -2.58
N ASN A 26 -6.31 -39.92 -3.36
CA ASN A 26 -5.70 -39.89 -4.68
C ASN A 26 -6.73 -40.26 -5.75
N LEU A 27 -6.91 -39.40 -6.75
CA LEU A 27 -7.84 -39.59 -7.86
C LEU A 27 -7.05 -39.68 -9.16
N VAL A 28 -7.02 -40.86 -9.76
CA VAL A 28 -6.26 -41.13 -10.98
C VAL A 28 -7.23 -41.63 -12.05
N SER A 29 -7.19 -41.02 -13.24
CA SER A 29 -7.93 -41.45 -14.42
C SER A 29 -6.95 -41.65 -15.58
N GLY A 30 -7.11 -42.75 -16.31
CA GLY A 30 -6.31 -43.01 -17.53
C GLY A 30 -6.77 -42.19 -18.74
N GLN A 31 -7.94 -41.54 -18.65
CA GLN A 31 -8.49 -40.71 -19.71
C GLN A 31 -8.88 -39.34 -19.14
N THR A 32 -10.17 -39.11 -18.91
CA THR A 32 -10.71 -37.81 -18.48
C THR A 32 -11.23 -37.92 -17.04
N THR A 33 -10.98 -36.87 -16.26
CA THR A 33 -11.62 -36.64 -14.96
C THR A 33 -12.54 -35.43 -15.11
N THR A 34 -13.84 -35.62 -14.87
CA THR A 34 -14.83 -34.54 -14.91
C THR A 34 -15.41 -34.33 -13.52
N VAL A 35 -15.40 -33.09 -13.06
CA VAL A 35 -16.06 -32.67 -11.83
C VAL A 35 -17.08 -31.60 -12.21
N ALA A 36 -18.35 -31.85 -11.92
CA ALA A 36 -19.45 -30.94 -12.21
C ALA A 36 -20.28 -30.70 -10.96
N SER A 37 -20.70 -29.46 -10.75
CA SER A 37 -21.57 -29.04 -9.65
C SER A 37 -22.72 -28.21 -10.21
N GLY A 38 -23.92 -28.40 -9.67
CA GLY A 38 -25.10 -27.64 -10.08
C GLY A 38 -25.15 -26.21 -9.53
N GLN A 39 -24.39 -25.92 -8.48
CA GLN A 39 -24.40 -24.61 -7.83
C GLN A 39 -22.99 -24.03 -7.71
N SER A 40 -22.14 -24.61 -6.86
CA SER A 40 -20.79 -24.09 -6.60
C SER A 40 -19.77 -25.22 -6.52
N LEU A 41 -18.56 -24.97 -7.02
CA LEU A 41 -17.37 -25.79 -6.79
C LEU A 41 -16.41 -24.98 -5.92
N ILE A 42 -16.13 -25.46 -4.72
CA ILE A 42 -15.25 -24.79 -3.75
C ILE A 42 -14.05 -25.71 -3.51
N VAL A 43 -12.85 -25.16 -3.70
CA VAL A 43 -11.58 -25.87 -3.46
C VAL A 43 -10.78 -25.03 -2.48
N ALA A 44 -10.42 -25.63 -1.34
CA ALA A 44 -9.62 -25.00 -0.31
C ALA A 44 -8.49 -25.95 0.11
N ALA A 45 -7.29 -25.40 0.26
CA ALA A 45 -6.13 -26.11 0.77
C ALA A 45 -5.40 -25.22 1.78
N LEU A 46 -4.85 -25.82 2.83
CA LEU A 46 -4.12 -25.08 3.85
C LEU A 46 -2.75 -24.57 3.35
N ASN A 47 -2.12 -25.30 2.44
CA ASN A 47 -0.75 -25.03 2.00
C ASN A 47 -0.69 -24.61 0.52
N LEU A 48 -1.11 -25.48 -0.40
CA LEU A 48 -0.94 -25.25 -1.84
C LEU A 48 -2.09 -25.85 -2.66
N ILE A 49 -2.49 -25.12 -3.69
CA ILE A 49 -3.24 -25.63 -4.83
C ILE A 49 -2.32 -25.55 -6.05
N SER A 50 -2.09 -26.68 -6.74
CA SER A 50 -1.27 -26.74 -7.95
C SER A 50 -2.09 -27.37 -9.08
N LEU A 51 -2.17 -26.65 -10.21
CA LEU A 51 -2.87 -27.07 -11.42
C LEU A 51 -1.87 -27.08 -12.57
N PHE A 52 -1.78 -28.20 -13.28
CA PHE A 52 -0.82 -28.38 -14.35
C PHE A 52 -1.45 -29.11 -15.54
N ALA A 53 -1.20 -28.60 -16.74
CA ALA A 53 -1.60 -29.22 -17.99
C ALA A 53 -0.40 -29.26 -18.93
N GLN A 54 -0.04 -30.46 -19.41
CA GLN A 54 1.17 -30.66 -20.22
C GLN A 54 0.99 -30.26 -21.68
N ASN A 55 -0.10 -30.71 -22.32
CA ASN A 55 -0.25 -30.61 -23.78
C ASN A 55 -1.45 -29.73 -24.20
N GLY A 56 -2.58 -29.83 -23.50
CA GLY A 56 -3.83 -29.18 -23.87
C GLY A 56 -4.00 -27.73 -23.38
N GLY A 57 -3.08 -27.26 -22.54
CA GLY A 57 -3.18 -25.95 -21.86
C GLY A 57 -4.29 -25.91 -20.79
N MET A 58 -4.57 -24.71 -20.29
CA MET A 58 -5.58 -24.44 -19.27
C MET A 58 -6.60 -23.42 -19.76
N LYS A 59 -7.86 -23.58 -19.36
CA LYS A 59 -8.95 -22.63 -19.64
C LYS A 59 -9.69 -22.33 -18.33
N ALA A 60 -9.73 -21.05 -17.95
CA ALA A 60 -10.54 -20.54 -16.85
C ALA A 60 -11.51 -19.51 -17.41
N ILE A 61 -12.81 -19.83 -17.39
CA ILE A 61 -13.84 -19.05 -18.07
C ILE A 61 -15.03 -18.89 -17.12
N ALA A 62 -15.42 -17.63 -16.85
CA ALA A 62 -16.70 -17.29 -16.24
C ALA A 62 -17.66 -16.89 -17.36
N GLY A 63 -18.77 -17.63 -17.53
CA GLY A 63 -19.78 -17.30 -18.55
C GLY A 63 -20.59 -16.06 -18.21
N LYS A 64 -20.75 -15.78 -16.90
CA LYS A 64 -21.33 -14.57 -16.31
C LYS A 64 -20.63 -14.34 -14.97
N GLY A 65 -20.54 -13.07 -14.56
CA GLY A 65 -19.84 -12.67 -13.33
C GLY A 65 -18.34 -12.50 -13.54
N ASP A 66 -17.67 -12.12 -12.46
CA ASP A 66 -16.28 -11.67 -12.49
C ASP A 66 -15.31 -12.83 -12.21
N ILE A 67 -14.05 -12.65 -12.64
CA ILE A 67 -12.94 -13.53 -12.26
C ILE A 67 -12.01 -12.71 -11.37
N ASP A 68 -11.96 -13.08 -10.10
CA ASP A 68 -11.06 -12.47 -9.12
C ASP A 68 -9.81 -13.33 -8.92
N ILE A 69 -8.63 -12.74 -9.13
CA ILE A 69 -7.33 -13.36 -8.87
C ILE A 69 -6.54 -12.43 -7.96
N GLN A 70 -6.27 -12.88 -6.73
CA GLN A 70 -5.64 -12.06 -5.70
C GLN A 70 -4.59 -12.86 -4.92
N ALA A 71 -3.49 -12.18 -4.58
CA ALA A 71 -2.48 -12.68 -3.64
C ALA A 71 -2.28 -11.64 -2.53
N HIS A 72 -2.76 -11.93 -1.31
CA HIS A 72 -2.78 -10.93 -0.23
C HIS A 72 -1.41 -10.71 0.45
N ALA A 73 -0.58 -11.75 0.50
CA ALA A 73 0.75 -11.72 1.10
C ALA A 73 1.84 -12.21 0.15
N GLY A 74 1.51 -12.31 -1.15
CA GLY A 74 2.37 -12.91 -2.16
C GLY A 74 2.37 -12.13 -3.47
N VAL A 75 3.04 -12.69 -4.47
CA VAL A 75 3.17 -12.10 -5.80
C VAL A 75 2.33 -12.90 -6.79
N ILE A 76 1.71 -12.20 -7.73
CA ILE A 76 1.12 -12.82 -8.93
C ILE A 76 2.15 -12.72 -10.05
N ASP A 77 2.60 -13.86 -10.57
CA ASP A 77 3.51 -13.94 -11.72
C ASP A 77 2.76 -14.49 -12.94
N LEU A 78 2.81 -13.75 -14.05
CA LEU A 78 2.14 -14.08 -15.30
C LEU A 78 3.15 -14.03 -16.43
N ALA A 79 3.56 -15.21 -16.90
CA ALA A 79 4.55 -15.35 -17.96
C ALA A 79 4.01 -16.19 -19.12
N ALA A 80 4.39 -15.81 -20.35
CA ALA A 80 4.08 -16.54 -21.57
C ALA A 80 5.30 -16.53 -22.50
N GLN A 81 5.59 -17.66 -23.13
CA GLN A 81 6.74 -17.78 -24.05
C GLN A 81 6.55 -17.00 -25.36
N LEU A 82 5.30 -16.89 -25.84
CA LEU A 82 4.98 -16.25 -27.12
C LEU A 82 4.42 -14.84 -26.91
N ALA A 83 3.15 -14.76 -26.54
CA ALA A 83 2.45 -13.49 -26.39
C ALA A 83 1.57 -13.50 -25.14
N LEU A 84 1.54 -12.36 -24.46
CA LEU A 84 0.59 -12.05 -23.40
C LEU A 84 -0.37 -10.97 -23.91
N HIS A 85 -1.68 -11.23 -23.84
CA HIS A 85 -2.71 -10.28 -24.26
C HIS A 85 -3.58 -9.89 -23.07
N ILE A 86 -3.57 -8.60 -22.73
CA ILE A 86 -4.43 -8.00 -21.71
C ILE A 86 -5.36 -7.04 -22.46
N ARG A 87 -6.67 -7.29 -22.44
CA ARG A 87 -7.65 -6.54 -23.22
C ARG A 87 -8.95 -6.38 -22.44
N SER A 88 -9.46 -5.16 -22.40
CA SER A 88 -10.86 -4.86 -22.08
C SER A 88 -11.58 -4.51 -23.38
N VAL A 89 -12.74 -5.11 -23.64
CA VAL A 89 -13.46 -4.93 -24.91
C VAL A 89 -14.32 -3.67 -24.90
N THR A 90 -14.92 -3.37 -23.75
CA THR A 90 -15.94 -2.32 -23.64
C THR A 90 -15.47 -1.15 -22.77
N ASP A 91 -14.60 -1.41 -21.80
CA ASP A 91 -14.27 -0.46 -20.74
C ASP A 91 -12.75 -0.33 -20.56
N VAL A 92 -12.30 0.05 -19.37
CA VAL A 92 -10.91 0.38 -19.05
C VAL A 92 -10.03 -0.84 -18.69
N ILE A 93 -8.71 -0.67 -18.85
CA ILE A 93 -7.67 -1.49 -18.21
C ILE A 93 -6.96 -0.56 -17.22
N GLU A 94 -7.08 -0.85 -15.92
CA GLU A 94 -6.43 -0.08 -14.86
C GLU A 94 -5.22 -0.86 -14.32
N VAL A 95 -4.07 -0.18 -14.23
CA VAL A 95 -2.85 -0.74 -13.62
C VAL A 95 -2.37 0.26 -12.59
N ALA A 96 -2.40 -0.14 -11.33
CA ALA A 96 -2.02 0.69 -10.19
C ALA A 96 -0.95 -0.01 -9.35
N SER A 97 0.01 0.76 -8.84
CA SER A 97 1.07 0.28 -7.95
C SER A 97 1.40 1.37 -6.94
N GLY A 98 1.65 0.98 -5.69
CA GLY A 98 2.06 1.91 -4.64
C GLY A 98 3.55 2.30 -4.69
N LYS A 99 4.37 1.58 -5.46
CA LYS A 99 5.83 1.81 -5.52
C LYS A 99 6.29 2.18 -6.94
N GLU A 100 6.12 1.27 -7.89
CA GLU A 100 6.49 1.53 -9.28
C GLU A 100 5.67 0.70 -10.26
N VAL A 101 5.49 1.24 -11.46
CA VAL A 101 5.02 0.51 -12.65
C VAL A 101 6.11 0.62 -13.71
N ARG A 102 6.55 -0.51 -14.25
CA ARG A 102 7.60 -0.56 -15.28
C ARG A 102 7.20 -1.43 -16.45
N ILE A 103 7.34 -0.87 -17.66
CA ILE A 103 7.12 -1.57 -18.92
C ILE A 103 8.45 -1.55 -19.67
N LEU A 104 9.04 -2.73 -19.91
CA LEU A 104 10.32 -2.87 -20.61
C LEU A 104 10.13 -3.58 -21.95
N CYS A 105 10.81 -3.11 -22.99
CA CYS A 105 10.85 -3.78 -24.28
C CYS A 105 12.13 -3.41 -25.04
N GLY A 106 12.98 -4.39 -25.37
CA GLY A 106 14.15 -4.17 -26.23
C GLY A 106 15.11 -3.06 -25.76
N GLY A 107 15.21 -2.82 -24.45
CA GLY A 107 16.01 -1.75 -23.86
C GLY A 107 15.28 -0.41 -23.70
N ALA A 108 14.07 -0.25 -24.26
CA ALA A 108 13.18 0.86 -23.95
C ALA A 108 12.39 0.60 -22.66
N ILE A 109 12.15 1.66 -21.89
CA ILE A 109 11.47 1.61 -20.59
C ILE A 109 10.47 2.75 -20.48
N ILE A 110 9.25 2.43 -20.04
CA ILE A 110 8.30 3.39 -19.47
C ILE A 110 8.19 3.04 -17.98
N GLN A 111 8.57 3.98 -17.12
CA GLN A 111 8.58 3.78 -15.68
C GLN A 111 7.81 4.91 -14.98
N ILE A 112 6.90 4.53 -14.09
CA ILE A 112 6.16 5.43 -13.20
C ILE A 112 6.65 5.13 -11.79
N ASN A 113 7.22 6.13 -11.13
CA ASN A 113 7.80 5.99 -9.79
C ASN A 113 6.85 6.48 -8.70
N GLN A 114 7.16 6.12 -7.45
CA GLN A 114 6.41 6.52 -6.26
C GLN A 114 6.37 8.04 -6.04
N ASP A 115 7.39 8.76 -6.50
CA ASP A 115 7.45 10.23 -6.44
C ASP A 115 6.57 10.92 -7.50
N GLY A 116 5.88 10.15 -8.34
CA GLY A 116 5.05 10.64 -9.44
C GLY A 116 5.82 10.97 -10.71
N SER A 117 7.14 10.74 -10.75
CA SER A 117 7.93 10.93 -11.97
C SER A 117 7.62 9.85 -13.01
N ILE A 118 7.49 10.28 -14.27
CA ILE A 118 7.32 9.40 -15.43
C ILE A 118 8.61 9.47 -16.25
N ASN A 119 9.35 8.38 -16.25
CA ASN A 119 10.60 8.23 -16.97
C ASN A 119 10.37 7.41 -18.24
N ILE A 120 10.69 8.01 -19.38
CA ILE A 120 10.60 7.35 -20.69
C ILE A 120 12.03 7.30 -21.25
N HIS A 121 12.60 6.11 -21.30
CA HIS A 121 13.93 5.86 -21.85
C HIS A 121 13.81 5.01 -23.11
N SER A 122 14.53 5.38 -24.16
CA SER A 122 14.63 4.57 -25.38
C SER A 122 16.03 4.71 -25.97
N PRO A 123 16.70 3.60 -26.35
CA PRO A 123 17.95 3.67 -27.11
C PRO A 123 17.71 4.14 -28.56
N GLY A 124 16.47 4.07 -29.05
CA GLY A 124 16.08 4.51 -30.38
C GLY A 124 15.32 5.84 -30.36
N LYS A 125 14.63 6.12 -31.48
CA LYS A 125 13.76 7.30 -31.61
C LYS A 125 12.49 7.14 -30.77
N ILE A 126 12.09 8.20 -30.07
CA ILE A 126 10.75 8.36 -29.51
C ILE A 126 9.97 9.27 -30.45
N ASP A 127 8.82 8.81 -30.95
CA ASP A 127 7.98 9.54 -31.90
C ASP A 127 6.62 9.82 -31.28
N PHE A 128 6.31 11.09 -31.06
CA PHE A 128 5.01 11.51 -30.56
C PHE A 128 4.17 12.00 -31.75
N LYS A 129 2.98 11.42 -31.94
CA LYS A 129 2.00 11.86 -32.95
C LYS A 129 0.64 12.15 -32.29
N ALA A 130 0.23 13.41 -32.24
CA ALA A 130 -1.05 13.84 -31.68
C ALA A 130 -1.56 15.10 -32.36
N ALA A 131 -2.88 15.31 -32.33
CA ALA A 131 -3.52 16.52 -32.84
C ALA A 131 -3.23 17.77 -31.99
N SER A 132 -2.93 17.59 -30.70
CA SER A 132 -2.53 18.64 -29.78
C SER A 132 -1.68 18.08 -28.64
N TYR A 133 -0.81 18.92 -28.07
CA TYR A 133 -0.05 18.63 -26.86
C TYR A 133 -0.26 19.78 -25.87
N SER A 134 -0.52 19.44 -24.62
CA SER A 134 -0.66 20.40 -23.53
C SER A 134 0.18 19.92 -22.35
N PHE A 135 1.17 20.73 -21.96
CA PHE A 135 2.00 20.50 -20.78
C PHE A 135 1.53 21.48 -19.69
N ALA A 136 0.41 21.14 -19.05
CA ALA A 136 -0.26 21.99 -18.07
C ALA A 136 0.21 21.69 -16.64
N GLY A 137 1.48 21.93 -16.32
CA GLY A 137 2.02 21.75 -14.96
C GLY A 137 1.80 20.35 -14.36
N PRO A 138 2.16 20.13 -13.09
CA PRO A 138 1.92 18.85 -12.41
C PRO A 138 0.44 18.72 -12.03
N ALA A 139 -0.18 17.58 -12.37
CA ALA A 139 -1.50 17.17 -11.92
C ALA A 139 -1.39 15.80 -11.22
N ARG A 140 -2.17 15.59 -10.15
CA ARG A 140 -2.17 14.37 -9.34
C ARG A 140 -3.55 13.71 -9.40
N VAL A 141 -3.58 12.40 -9.59
CA VAL A 141 -4.77 11.57 -9.39
C VAL A 141 -4.48 10.70 -8.17
N ASP A 142 -5.32 10.81 -7.14
CA ASP A 142 -5.20 9.95 -5.98
C ASP A 142 -5.68 8.55 -6.36
N ILE A 143 -4.75 7.59 -6.30
CA ILE A 143 -5.06 6.17 -6.47
C ILE A 143 -5.73 5.70 -5.18
N THR A 144 -7.01 6.01 -5.01
CA THR A 144 -7.85 5.32 -4.03
C THR A 144 -8.11 3.91 -4.55
N ASN A 145 -7.14 3.03 -4.37
CA ASN A 145 -7.36 1.60 -4.53
C ASN A 145 -8.44 1.17 -3.51
N PRO A 146 -9.56 0.56 -3.95
CA PRO A 146 -10.63 0.11 -3.06
C PRO A 146 -10.16 -0.87 -1.97
N ALA A 147 -9.00 -1.53 -2.12
CA ALA A 147 -8.40 -2.37 -1.09
C ALA A 147 -7.85 -1.60 0.13
N PHE A 148 -7.73 -0.27 0.07
CA PHE A 148 -7.26 0.55 1.22
C PHE A 148 -8.36 1.35 1.91
N LYS A 149 -9.62 1.20 1.48
CA LYS A 149 -10.77 1.88 2.08
C LYS A 149 -10.96 1.54 3.57
N ASP A 150 -10.44 0.38 3.99
CA ASP A 150 -10.53 -0.14 5.36
C ASP A 150 -9.21 -0.04 6.15
N SER A 151 -8.23 0.74 5.67
CA SER A 151 -7.03 1.00 6.48
C SER A 151 -7.44 1.72 7.76
N PRO A 152 -6.97 1.28 8.94
CA PRO A 152 -7.39 1.87 10.20
C PRO A 152 -7.01 3.36 10.22
N ILE A 153 -8.03 4.20 10.28
CA ILE A 153 -7.87 5.65 10.45
C ILE A 153 -7.60 5.88 11.92
N GLN A 154 -6.41 6.41 12.24
CA GLN A 154 -6.10 6.88 13.58
C GLN A 154 -6.36 8.38 13.65
N LYS A 155 -7.08 8.83 14.69
CA LYS A 155 -7.27 10.26 14.92
C LYS A 155 -6.02 10.83 15.58
N LEU A 156 -5.27 11.63 14.83
CA LEU A 156 -4.14 12.40 15.34
C LEU A 156 -4.57 13.84 15.58
N SER A 157 -3.94 14.51 16.54
CA SER A 157 -4.09 15.96 16.73
C SER A 157 -2.71 16.59 16.75
N LEU A 158 -2.44 17.49 15.81
CA LEU A 158 -1.25 18.31 15.83
C LEU A 158 -1.47 19.49 16.75
N ASN A 159 -0.55 19.68 17.68
CA ASN A 159 -0.60 20.79 18.61
C ASN A 159 0.37 21.88 18.15
N THR A 160 -0.13 23.09 17.89
CA THR A 160 0.68 24.18 17.35
C THR A 160 1.34 25.06 18.41
N PHE A 161 1.24 24.68 19.69
CA PHE A 161 1.95 25.38 20.77
C PHE A 161 3.46 25.16 20.64
N ALA A 162 4.21 26.24 20.43
CA ALA A 162 5.67 26.22 20.53
C ALA A 162 6.10 26.17 22.00
N SER A 163 6.03 25.01 22.64
CA SER A 163 6.45 24.71 24.03
C SER A 163 5.41 24.99 25.15
N PRO A 164 5.55 24.27 26.29
CA PRO A 164 4.73 24.51 27.51
C PRO A 164 4.90 25.92 28.11
N SER A 165 5.97 26.64 27.77
CA SER A 165 6.28 27.98 28.28
C SER A 165 5.96 29.10 27.29
N ALA A 166 5.41 28.80 26.10
CA ALA A 166 4.99 29.84 25.17
C ALA A 166 3.69 30.49 25.65
N THR A 167 3.86 31.59 26.38
CA THR A 167 2.79 32.55 26.61
C THR A 167 2.56 33.35 25.33
N GLY A 168 1.69 32.84 24.45
CA GLY A 168 0.98 33.67 23.47
C GLY A 168 1.57 33.71 22.07
N ALA A 169 1.04 32.85 21.20
CA ALA A 169 -0.12 33.22 20.38
C ALA A 169 -0.61 31.93 19.74
N ILE A 170 -1.79 31.46 20.15
CA ILE A 170 -2.52 30.52 19.30
C ILE A 170 -2.69 31.26 17.97
N PRO A 171 -2.30 30.70 16.81
CA PRO A 171 -2.45 31.35 15.52
C PRO A 171 -3.92 31.39 15.11
N THR A 172 -4.82 31.76 16.03
CA THR A 172 -6.27 31.87 15.85
C THR A 172 -6.51 32.84 14.71
N GLY A 173 -7.22 32.39 13.67
CA GLY A 173 -7.44 33.22 12.49
C GLY A 173 -6.34 33.09 11.41
N MET A 174 -5.24 32.37 11.67
CA MET A 174 -4.21 32.13 10.66
C MET A 174 -4.64 31.01 9.72
N PRO A 175 -4.66 31.26 8.39
CA PRO A 175 -4.87 30.21 7.41
C PRO A 175 -3.71 29.23 7.38
N TYR A 176 -4.02 27.96 7.20
CA TYR A 176 -3.05 26.90 7.03
C TYR A 176 -3.41 25.99 5.86
N LYS A 177 -2.37 25.37 5.31
CA LYS A 177 -2.44 24.27 4.35
C LYS A 177 -1.65 23.10 4.93
N LEU A 178 -2.32 21.98 5.14
CA LEU A 178 -1.71 20.75 5.60
C LEU A 178 -1.56 19.80 4.42
N TYR A 179 -0.34 19.36 4.19
CA TYR A 179 0.01 18.38 3.17
C TYR A 179 0.36 17.04 3.83
N ALA A 180 -0.11 15.93 3.27
CA ALA A 180 0.33 14.56 3.61
C ALA A 180 1.10 14.01 2.41
N ASP A 181 2.37 13.64 2.61
CA ASP A 181 3.28 13.18 1.54
C ASP A 181 3.24 14.08 0.29
N GLY A 182 3.15 15.41 0.53
CA GLY A 182 3.09 16.43 -0.52
C GLY A 182 1.71 16.70 -1.12
N ALA A 183 0.65 15.94 -0.78
CA ALA A 183 -0.73 16.24 -1.19
C ALA A 183 -1.44 17.12 -0.17
N LEU A 184 -2.12 18.18 -0.60
CA LEU A 184 -2.95 19.00 0.28
C LEU A 184 -4.12 18.16 0.81
N VAL A 185 -4.08 17.78 2.09
CA VAL A 185 -5.12 16.98 2.75
C VAL A 185 -6.12 17.82 3.53
N LYS A 186 -5.72 19.02 3.96
CA LYS A 186 -6.59 19.90 4.72
C LYS A 186 -6.17 21.36 4.55
N GLN A 187 -7.14 22.24 4.40
CA GLN A 187 -6.91 23.69 4.43
C GLN A 187 -7.98 24.34 5.29
N GLY A 188 -7.61 25.38 6.01
CA GLY A 188 -8.55 26.04 6.89
C GLY A 188 -7.90 27.16 7.67
N VAL A 189 -8.60 27.60 8.71
CA VAL A 189 -8.14 28.65 9.62
C VAL A 189 -8.08 28.04 11.01
N PHE A 190 -7.00 28.29 11.76
CA PHE A 190 -6.90 27.80 13.12
C PHE A 190 -7.97 28.42 14.02
N ASP A 191 -8.60 27.57 14.83
CA ASP A 191 -9.55 27.97 15.85
C ASP A 191 -8.84 28.39 17.15
N LYS A 192 -9.62 28.76 18.17
CA LYS A 192 -9.10 29.18 19.48
C LYS A 192 -8.43 28.06 20.27
N SER A 193 -8.45 26.81 19.79
CA SER A 193 -7.84 25.66 20.47
C SER A 193 -6.38 25.44 20.07
N GLY A 194 -5.97 25.92 18.88
CA GLY A 194 -4.62 25.68 18.34
C GLY A 194 -4.34 24.22 17.97
N GLN A 195 -5.36 23.37 18.01
CA GLN A 195 -5.28 21.95 17.66
C GLN A 195 -5.75 21.72 16.23
N LEU A 196 -5.02 20.88 15.51
CA LEU A 196 -5.39 20.48 14.16
C LEU A 196 -5.68 18.97 14.14
N PRO A 197 -6.96 18.56 14.14
CA PRO A 197 -7.31 17.15 14.04
C PRO A 197 -7.05 16.64 12.62
N ILE A 198 -6.44 15.46 12.53
CA ILE A 198 -6.06 14.78 11.29
C ILE A 198 -6.57 13.34 11.36
N ASP A 199 -7.26 12.94 10.31
CA ASP A 199 -7.55 11.53 10.04
C ASP A 199 -6.29 10.92 9.43
N HIS A 200 -5.47 10.30 10.27
CA HIS A 200 -4.18 9.74 9.87
C HIS A 200 -4.37 8.36 9.26
N HIS A 201 -3.85 8.18 8.05
CA HIS A 201 -3.72 6.89 7.40
C HIS A 201 -2.33 6.32 7.69
N VAL A 202 -2.25 5.06 8.09
CA VAL A 202 -0.98 4.37 8.41
C VAL A 202 0.05 4.35 7.26
N ALA A 203 -0.39 4.58 6.02
CA ALA A 203 0.50 4.70 4.88
C ALA A 203 1.19 6.08 4.77
N THR A 204 0.69 7.11 5.45
CA THR A 204 1.23 8.47 5.39
C THR A 204 2.55 8.58 6.15
N GLN A 205 3.62 8.98 5.47
CA GLN A 205 4.97 9.03 6.05
C GLN A 205 5.34 10.43 6.56
N LYS A 206 4.74 11.49 6.00
CA LYS A 206 5.10 12.87 6.33
C LYS A 206 3.89 13.79 6.26
N TYR A 207 3.79 14.69 7.23
CA TYR A 207 2.94 15.89 7.13
C TYR A 207 3.79 17.14 6.95
N THR A 208 3.34 18.07 6.13
CA THR A 208 3.88 19.43 6.05
C THR A 208 2.75 20.40 6.36
N LEU A 209 2.92 21.22 7.39
CA LEU A 209 2.05 22.34 7.69
C LEU A 209 2.65 23.63 7.12
N GLU A 210 1.95 24.26 6.19
CA GLU A 210 2.30 25.57 5.64
C GLU A 210 1.34 26.61 6.20
N LEU A 211 1.90 27.64 6.84
CA LEU A 211 1.18 28.76 7.42
C LEU A 211 1.14 29.94 6.43
N ALA A 212 0.10 30.76 6.51
CA ALA A 212 -0.06 31.92 5.62
C ALA A 212 1.07 32.96 5.71
N ASN A 213 1.83 32.98 6.80
CA ASN A 213 3.01 33.82 6.96
C ASN A 213 4.25 33.29 6.21
N GLY A 214 4.13 32.15 5.52
CA GLY A 214 5.21 31.50 4.78
C GLY A 214 5.98 30.46 5.58
N ASP A 215 5.69 30.28 6.87
CA ASP A 215 6.37 29.29 7.69
C ASP A 215 5.91 27.87 7.33
N ARG A 216 6.88 26.98 7.12
CA ARG A 216 6.66 25.58 6.78
C ARG A 216 7.23 24.67 7.86
N HIS A 217 6.37 23.85 8.44
CA HIS A 217 6.72 22.88 9.47
C HIS A 217 6.57 21.46 8.92
N ASP A 218 7.68 20.74 8.85
CA ASP A 218 7.69 19.33 8.46
C ASP A 218 7.58 18.44 9.70
N ILE A 219 6.55 17.60 9.72
CA ILE A 219 6.24 16.65 10.78
C ILE A 219 6.33 15.25 10.17
N PRO A 220 7.45 14.53 10.33
CA PRO A 220 7.52 13.16 9.86
C PRO A 220 6.74 12.24 10.80
N VAL A 221 6.20 11.17 10.23
CA VAL A 221 5.56 10.07 10.94
C VAL A 221 6.49 8.86 10.82
N PRO A 222 7.49 8.73 11.71
CA PRO A 222 8.43 7.61 11.64
C PRO A 222 7.71 6.30 12.00
N GLY A 223 7.90 5.26 11.18
CA GLY A 223 7.37 3.92 11.43
C GLY A 223 8.00 3.24 12.65
N GLU A 224 9.26 3.59 13.01
CA GLU A 224 9.97 3.10 14.19
C GLU A 224 10.89 4.18 14.77
N TYR A 225 10.80 4.43 16.08
CA TYR A 225 11.82 5.18 16.82
C TYR A 225 12.89 4.18 17.32
N ARG A 226 14.18 4.49 17.19
CA ARG A 226 15.29 3.67 17.74
C ARG A 226 15.19 3.43 19.25
N ASP A 227 14.50 4.31 19.97
CA ASP A 227 14.29 4.27 21.41
C ASP A 227 12.87 4.77 21.75
N ALA A 228 12.09 3.94 22.44
CA ALA A 228 10.70 4.23 22.80
C ALA A 228 10.56 5.45 23.73
N ALA A 229 11.55 5.72 24.58
CA ALA A 229 11.54 6.89 25.46
C ALA A 229 11.67 8.20 24.66
N ASN A 230 12.49 8.19 23.61
CA ASN A 230 12.60 9.30 22.66
C ASN A 230 11.31 9.53 21.86
N GLY A 231 10.60 8.47 21.48
CA GLY A 231 9.28 8.58 20.84
C GLY A 231 8.25 9.29 21.71
N ALA A 232 8.25 9.04 23.02
CA ALA A 232 7.36 9.73 23.95
C ALA A 232 7.65 11.24 24.07
N LEU A 233 8.93 11.65 24.03
CA LEU A 233 9.33 13.06 24.05
C LEU A 233 9.03 13.77 22.72
N ALA A 234 9.22 13.09 21.58
CA ALA A 234 8.85 13.60 20.27
C ALA A 234 7.32 13.82 20.15
N ASN A 235 6.51 12.91 20.68
CA ASN A 235 5.06 13.03 20.75
C ASN A 235 4.58 14.19 21.63
N ARG A 236 5.44 14.72 22.51
CA ARG A 236 5.18 15.93 23.31
C ARG A 236 5.61 17.22 22.62
N GLY A 237 5.99 17.16 21.34
CA GLY A 237 6.37 18.33 20.54
C GLY A 237 7.86 18.66 20.55
N ILE A 238 8.72 17.82 21.15
CA ILE A 238 10.18 17.99 21.11
C ILE A 238 10.71 17.29 19.84
N GLN A 239 10.54 17.95 18.69
CA GLN A 239 10.91 17.41 17.37
C GLN A 239 12.42 17.54 17.12
N PHE A 240 13.06 16.47 16.60
CA PHE A 240 14.38 16.52 15.96
C PHE A 240 14.53 15.25 15.09
N HIS A 241 15.26 15.29 13.97
CA HIS A 241 15.42 14.14 13.07
C HIS A 241 16.89 13.84 12.76
N GLU A 242 17.24 12.55 12.76
CA GLU A 242 18.50 12.04 12.21
C GLU A 242 18.32 11.83 10.70
N GLY A 243 18.97 12.66 9.89
CA GLY A 243 19.31 12.31 8.51
C GLY A 243 20.67 11.63 8.48
N GLN A 244 20.84 10.69 7.55
CA GLN A 244 22.01 9.82 7.33
C GLN A 244 23.38 10.53 7.52
N PRO A 245 24.39 9.86 8.12
CA PRO A 245 25.63 10.54 8.50
C PRO A 245 26.45 10.87 7.26
N ASP A 246 26.84 12.14 7.11
CA ASP A 246 27.91 12.53 6.21
C ASP A 246 29.14 12.98 7.01
N THR A 247 30.24 12.31 6.67
CA THR A 247 31.65 12.51 7.02
C THR A 247 32.03 13.53 8.12
N GLY A 248 32.63 12.99 9.20
CA GLY A 248 33.84 13.61 9.78
C GLY A 248 33.71 14.52 10.99
N THR A 249 32.55 14.67 11.63
CA THR A 249 32.47 15.32 12.96
C THR A 249 31.53 14.52 13.87
N ALA A 250 31.99 14.19 15.07
CA ALA A 250 31.13 13.56 16.08
C ALA A 250 29.98 14.53 16.41
N ALA A 251 28.80 14.29 15.84
CA ALA A 251 27.62 15.05 16.14
C ALA A 251 27.32 14.88 17.63
N ALA A 252 27.19 15.99 18.37
CA ALA A 252 26.72 15.96 19.75
C ALA A 252 25.46 15.07 19.83
N ASP A 253 25.44 14.13 20.77
CA ASP A 253 24.34 13.19 20.96
C ASP A 253 23.09 13.98 21.41
N ARG A 254 22.27 14.37 20.43
CA ARG A 254 21.12 15.26 20.64
C ARG A 254 19.87 14.50 21.11
N ALA A 255 19.92 13.16 21.25
CA ALA A 255 18.96 12.42 22.06
C ALA A 255 19.11 12.81 23.54
N VAL A 256 20.34 13.02 24.00
CA VAL A 256 20.64 13.62 25.32
C VAL A 256 20.07 15.03 25.42
N HIS A 257 20.09 15.83 24.35
CA HIS A 257 19.45 17.15 24.36
C HIS A 257 17.94 17.08 24.57
N ARG A 258 17.23 16.12 23.96
CA ARG A 258 15.77 15.95 24.20
C ARG A 258 15.48 15.56 25.64
N GLN A 259 16.30 14.67 26.22
CA GLN A 259 16.18 14.30 27.64
C GLN A 259 16.46 15.51 28.53
N VAL A 260 17.58 16.22 28.34
CA VAL A 260 17.92 17.43 29.11
C VAL A 260 16.82 18.49 29.02
N TYR A 261 16.25 18.74 27.83
CA TYR A 261 15.16 19.69 27.68
C TYR A 261 13.85 19.20 28.31
N GLY A 262 13.57 17.89 28.23
CA GLY A 262 12.46 17.25 28.92
C GLY A 262 12.56 17.34 30.44
N ASP A 263 13.75 17.16 30.99
CA ASP A 263 14.06 17.26 32.42
C ASP A 263 13.98 18.71 32.91
N LEU A 264 14.40 19.68 32.10
CA LEU A 264 14.24 21.11 32.40
C LEU A 264 12.77 21.55 32.45
N LEU A 265 11.93 20.96 31.60
CA LEU A 265 10.49 21.23 31.60
C LEU A 265 9.73 20.49 32.71
N ASN A 266 10.30 19.41 33.24
CA ASN A 266 9.71 18.59 34.29
C ASN A 266 10.76 18.28 35.38
N PRO A 267 11.24 19.28 36.13
CA PRO A 267 12.26 19.04 37.15
C PRO A 267 11.68 18.09 38.21
N SER A 268 12.44 17.03 38.52
CA SER A 268 12.10 16.08 39.58
C SER A 268 11.86 16.85 40.88
N SER A 269 10.72 16.63 41.53
CA SER A 269 10.35 17.26 42.80
C SER A 269 11.09 16.69 44.01
N GLU A 270 12.40 16.41 43.88
CA GLU A 270 13.30 16.07 44.98
C GLU A 270 14.53 16.98 44.92
N ALA A 271 14.39 18.12 45.61
CA ALA A 271 15.45 18.90 46.22
C ALA A 271 15.02 19.23 47.65
#